data_AF-X1PVB7-F1
#
_entry.id   AF-X1PVB7-F1
#
_cell.length_a   1.000
_cell.length_b   1.000
_cell.length_c   1.000
_cell.angle_alpha   90.00
_cell.angle_beta   90.00
_cell.angle_gamma   90.00
#
_symmetry.space_group_name_H-M   'P 1'
#
loop_
_entity.id
_entity.type
_entity.pdbx_description
1 polymer ?
#
loop_
_entity_poly.entity_id
_entity_poly.type
_entity_poly.pdbx_seq_one_letter_code
_entity_poly.pdbx_strand_id
1 'polypeptide(L)' 'TASVLNHGKPEDIRRHVLDRLEIFNHGGGYVFNTVHNILPDVPPENIVAMFDAVQEFNS' A
#
# COMPACT_ATOMS: atom_id res chain seq x y z
N THR A 1 -8.36 3.84 12.15
CA THR A 1 -7.02 3.76 12.77
C THR A 1 -6.04 3.28 11.73
N ALA A 2 -4.83 3.85 11.68
CA ALA A 2 -3.77 3.38 10.78
C ALA A 2 -3.11 2.14 11.40
N SER A 3 -3.42 0.95 10.90
CA SER A 3 -2.92 -0.31 11.47
C SER A 3 -2.19 -1.19 10.46
N VAL A 4 -2.46 -1.04 9.17
CA VAL A 4 -1.96 -1.95 8.13
C VAL A 4 -0.44 -1.83 7.95
N LEU A 5 0.08 -0.61 7.78
CA LEU A 5 1.52 -0.40 7.63
C LEU A 5 2.30 -0.59 8.94
N ASN A 6 1.73 -0.22 10.08
CA ASN A 6 2.41 -0.28 11.38
C ASN A 6 2.52 -1.71 11.92
N HIS A 7 1.50 -2.55 11.70
CA HIS A 7 1.40 -3.86 12.36
C HIS A 7 1.24 -5.05 11.40
N GLY A 8 1.00 -4.79 10.11
CA GLY A 8 0.86 -5.85 9.11
C GLY A 8 2.20 -6.49 8.77
N LYS A 9 2.14 -7.72 8.24
CA LYS A 9 3.29 -8.33 7.56
C LYS A 9 3.42 -7.78 6.14
N PRO A 10 4.61 -7.80 5.53
CA PRO A 10 4.81 -7.41 4.14
C PRO A 10 3.81 -8.05 3.16
N GLU A 11 3.48 -9.34 3.34
CA GLU A 11 2.53 -10.05 2.47
C GLU A 11 1.09 -9.55 2.64
N ASP A 12 0.70 -9.19 3.87
CA ASP A 12 -0.61 -8.61 4.16
C ASP A 12 -0.73 -7.20 3.57
N ILE A 13 0.36 -6.43 3.61
CA ILE A 13 0.43 -5.10 2.98
C ILE A 13 0.32 -5.22 1.48
N ARG A 14 1.08 -6.13 0.86
CA ARG A 14 1.00 -6.38 -0.58
C ARG A 14 -0.44 -6.70 -0.99
N ARG A 15 -1.09 -7.66 -0.33
CA ARG A 15 -2.50 -8.01 -0.62
C ARG A 15 -3.41 -6.80 -0.44
N HIS A 16 -3.27 -6.07 0.67
CA HIS A 16 -4.11 -4.90 0.93
C HIS A 16 -3.93 -3.78 -0.10
N VAL A 17 -2.71 -3.55 -0.61
CA VAL A 17 -2.43 -2.54 -1.64
C VAL A 17 -3.04 -2.95 -2.97
N LEU A 18 -2.84 -4.21 -3.40
CA LEU A 18 -3.41 -4.75 -4.63
C LEU A 18 -4.94 -4.68 -4.62
N ASP A 19 -5.59 -5.09 -3.53
CA ASP A 19 -7.04 -5.00 -3.38
C ASP A 19 -7.55 -3.56 -3.56
N ARG A 20 -6.79 -2.55 -3.11
CA ARG A 20 -7.20 -1.14 -3.14
C ARG A 20 -7.00 -0.58 -4.54
N LEU A 21 -5.91 -0.95 -5.20
CA LEU A 21 -5.66 -0.60 -6.60
C LEU A 21 -6.74 -1.19 -7.50
N GLU A 22 -7.14 -2.45 -7.30
CA GLU A 22 -8.21 -3.10 -8.05
C GLU A 22 -9.54 -2.33 -7.91
N ILE A 23 -9.91 -1.93 -6.69
CA ILE A 23 -11.16 -1.21 -6.42
C ILE A 23 -11.15 0.24 -6.95
N PHE A 24 -10.04 0.97 -6.80
CA PHE A 24 -10.02 2.41 -7.03
C PHE A 24 -9.50 2.82 -8.41
N ASN A 25 -8.72 1.98 -9.10
CA ASN A 25 -8.10 2.36 -10.38
C ASN A 25 -9.01 2.16 -11.61
N HIS A 26 -10.30 1.87 -11.42
CA HIS A 26 -11.23 1.72 -12.54
C HIS A 26 -11.38 3.02 -13.35
N GLY A 27 -11.13 2.95 -14.65
CA GLY A 27 -11.24 4.11 -15.56
C GLY A 27 -10.03 5.05 -15.56
N GLY A 28 -8.95 4.70 -14.84
CA GLY A 28 -7.74 5.51 -14.77
C GLY A 28 -7.91 6.80 -13.95
N GLY A 29 -6.89 7.66 -13.96
CA GLY A 29 -6.90 8.92 -13.21
C GLY A 29 -6.72 8.77 -11.70
N TYR A 30 -6.42 7.56 -11.22
CA TYR A 30 -6.15 7.28 -9.82
C TYR A 30 -4.65 7.39 -9.52
N VAL A 31 -4.30 8.13 -8.47
CA VAL A 31 -2.93 8.24 -7.95
C VAL A 31 -2.91 7.60 -6.57
N PHE A 32 -2.22 6.47 -6.43
CA PHE A 32 -2.09 5.77 -5.17
C PHE A 32 -1.30 6.60 -4.14
N ASN A 33 -1.81 6.70 -2.92
CA ASN A 33 -1.13 7.32 -1.79
C ASN A 33 -1.71 6.83 -0.45
N THR A 34 -0.99 7.05 0.64
CA THR A 34 -1.52 6.87 2.00
C THR A 34 -2.50 7.99 2.35
N VAL A 35 -3.57 7.67 3.08
CA VAL A 35 -4.58 8.66 3.55
C VAL A 35 -4.00 9.62 4.60
N HIS A 36 -2.96 9.18 5.33
CA HIS A 36 -2.22 9.97 6.31
C HIS A 36 -0.71 9.74 6.16
N ASN A 37 0.08 10.54 6.90
CA ASN A 37 1.53 10.44 6.89
C ASN A 37 2.03 9.06 7.34
N ILE A 38 3.14 8.63 6.77
CA ILE A 38 3.96 7.53 7.28
C ILE A 38 4.71 8.05 8.51
N LEU A 39 4.48 7.42 9.65
CA LEU A 39 5.10 7.80 10.93
C LEU A 39 6.41 7.03 11.15
N PRO A 40 7.31 7.50 12.05
CA PRO A 40 8.62 6.88 12.26
C PRO A 40 8.60 5.43 12.78
N ASP A 41 7.47 4.97 13.32
CA ASP A 41 7.27 3.63 13.85
C ASP A 41 6.85 2.60 12.79
N VAL A 42 6.62 3.03 11.53
CA VAL A 42 6.34 2.11 10.43
C VAL A 42 7.62 1.36 10.04
N PRO A 43 7.63 0.02 10.07
CA PRO A 43 8.78 -0.77 9.65
C PRO A 43 9.17 -0.47 8.18
N PRO A 44 10.45 -0.27 7.85
CA PRO A 44 10.87 0.03 6.48
C PRO A 44 10.45 -1.03 5.46
N GLU A 45 10.48 -2.31 5.82
CA GLU A 45 10.06 -3.43 4.98
C GLU A 45 8.59 -3.33 4.57
N ASN A 46 7.76 -2.74 5.42
CA ASN A 46 6.34 -2.53 5.15
C ASN A 46 6.12 -1.38 4.15
N ILE A 47 6.98 -0.36 4.17
CA ILE A 47 6.98 0.71 3.18
C ILE A 47 7.42 0.16 1.82
N VAL A 48 8.49 -0.64 1.79
CA VAL A 48 8.98 -1.28 0.57
C VAL A 48 7.91 -2.19 -0.04
N ALA A 49 7.28 -3.06 0.76
CA ALA A 49 6.19 -3.93 0.31
C ALA A 49 5.01 -3.15 -0.29
N MET A 50 4.71 -1.96 0.22
CA MET A 50 3.68 -1.09 -0.35
C MET A 50 4.08 -0.58 -1.74
N PHE A 51 5.32 -0.10 -1.92
CA PHE A 51 5.80 0.37 -3.22
C PHE A 51 5.94 -0.77 -4.24
N ASP A 52 6.45 -1.92 -3.82
CA ASP A 52 6.58 -3.10 -4.68
C ASP A 52 5.22 -3.56 -5.20
N ALA A 53 4.18 -3.55 -4.36
CA ALA A 53 2.81 -3.89 -4.77
C ALA A 53 2.24 -2.91 -5.80
N VAL A 54 2.53 -1.60 -5.68
CA VAL A 54 2.14 -0.60 -6.68
C VAL A 54 2.89 -0.81 -7.99
N GLN A 55 4.18 -1.15 -7.93
CA GLN A 55 4.98 -1.45 -9.12
C GLN A 55 4.49 -2.73 -9.81
N GLU A 56 4.18 -3.76 -9.04
CA GLU A 56 3.61 -5.01 -9.54
C GLU A 56 2.30 -4.78 -10.29
N PHE A 57 1.38 -4.00 -9.71
CA PHE A 57 0.08 -3.73 -10.33
C PHE A 57 0.17 -2.92 -11.64
N ASN A 58 1.19 -2.08 -11.77
CA ASN A 58 1.40 -1.24 -12.97
C ASN A 58 2.20 -1.95 -14.07
N SER A 59 2.73 -3.15 -13.80
CA SER A 59 3.47 -3.95 -14.78
C SER A 59 2.52 -4.69 -15.71
#